data_AF-A0A559KCX9-F1
#
_entry.id   AF-A0A559KCX9-F1
#
_cell.length_a   1.000
_cell.length_b   1.000
_cell.length_c   1.000
_cell.angle_alpha   90.00
_cell.angle_beta   90.00
_cell.angle_gamma   90.00
#
_symmetry.space_group_name_H-M   'P 1'
#
loop_
_entity.id
_entity.type
_entity.pdbx_description
1 polymer ?
#
loop_
_entity_poly.entity_id
_entity_poly.type
_entity_poly.pdbx_seq_one_letter_code
_entity_poly.pdbx_strand_id
1 'polypeptide(L)'
;MYQFGNGKILCLECGGKFRGKQLRTHNSYTCTTYQKQGKDACTNFTIKETDIIHIVETHLKLKGVRVEGSLCEHVLRIEVKDRGFKIYYLDGSNSIVNDHSSEYGVKFKY
;
A
#
# COMPACT_ATOMS: atom_id res chain seq x y z
N MET A 1 -12.14 -9.35 -6.89
CA MET A 1 -11.10 -9.95 -6.02
C MET A 1 -10.05 -8.88 -5.78
N TYR A 2 -9.53 -8.71 -4.57
CA TYR A 2 -8.54 -7.65 -4.28
C TYR A 2 -7.18 -8.01 -4.85
N GLN A 3 -6.53 -7.08 -5.53
CA GLN A 3 -5.28 -7.30 -6.26
C GLN A 3 -4.13 -7.71 -5.34
N PHE A 4 -4.01 -7.13 -4.13
CA PHE A 4 -2.92 -7.42 -3.19
C PHE A 4 -3.34 -8.32 -2.02
N GLY A 5 -4.54 -8.91 -2.09
CA GLY A 5 -5.05 -9.85 -1.09
C GLY A 5 -5.11 -9.29 0.34
N ASN A 6 -5.32 -10.19 1.30
CA ASN A 6 -5.30 -9.84 2.73
C ASN A 6 -3.91 -10.13 3.30
N GLY A 7 -3.15 -9.08 3.62
CA GLY A 7 -1.92 -9.20 4.40
C GLY A 7 -0.60 -8.97 3.67
N LYS A 8 -0.61 -8.66 2.36
CA LYS A 8 0.60 -8.10 1.72
C LYS A 8 0.86 -6.65 2.12
N ILE A 9 -0.16 -5.92 2.52
CA ILE A 9 -0.06 -4.52 2.93
C ILE A 9 0.02 -4.46 4.47
N LEU A 10 1.12 -3.93 5.00
CA LEU A 10 1.47 -3.85 6.41
C LEU A 10 1.48 -2.39 6.88
N CYS A 11 0.97 -2.16 8.08
CA CYS A 11 1.02 -0.86 8.74
C CYS A 11 2.25 -0.81 9.65
N LEU A 12 3.19 0.09 9.37
CA LEU A 12 4.36 0.29 10.23
C LEU A 12 4.07 1.17 11.45
N GLU A 13 2.91 1.82 11.53
CA GLU A 13 2.50 2.58 12.72
C GLU A 13 2.15 1.66 13.89
N CYS A 14 1.37 0.61 13.62
CA CYS A 14 0.83 -0.28 14.65
C CYS A 14 1.26 -1.74 14.49
N GLY A 15 2.09 -2.06 13.48
CA GLY A 15 2.44 -3.44 13.12
C GLY A 15 1.29 -4.27 12.54
N GLY A 16 0.10 -3.66 12.41
CA GLY A 16 -1.10 -4.31 11.90
C GLY A 16 -1.05 -4.57 10.39
N LYS A 17 -2.11 -5.19 9.88
CA LYS A 17 -2.27 -5.44 8.44
C LYS A 17 -3.40 -4.59 7.88
N PHE A 18 -3.26 -4.18 6.63
CA PHE A 18 -4.39 -3.63 5.88
C PHE A 18 -5.20 -4.78 5.25
N ARG A 19 -6.52 -4.66 5.32
CA ARG A 19 -7.47 -5.61 4.74
C ARG A 19 -8.30 -4.94 3.65
N GLY A 20 -8.54 -5.68 2.58
CA GLY A 20 -9.45 -5.25 1.51
C GLY A 20 -10.87 -5.07 2.05
N LYS A 21 -11.50 -3.95 1.69
CA LYS A 21 -12.87 -3.59 2.02
C LYS A 21 -13.55 -2.98 0.80
N GLN A 22 -14.72 -3.52 0.47
CA GLN A 22 -15.58 -3.01 -0.58
C GLN A 22 -16.32 -1.79 -0.01
N LEU A 23 -16.11 -0.63 -0.63
CA LEU A 23 -16.95 0.54 -0.41
C LEU A 23 -17.96 0.64 -1.55
N ARG A 24 -18.99 1.48 -1.37
CA ARG A 24 -20.09 1.65 -2.33
C ARG A 24 -19.60 1.97 -3.75
N THR A 25 -18.49 2.69 -3.87
CA THR A 25 -17.97 3.18 -5.16
C THR A 25 -16.66 2.56 -5.60
N HIS A 26 -15.90 1.94 -4.69
CA HIS A 26 -14.56 1.44 -4.99
C HIS A 26 -14.08 0.42 -3.95
N ASN A 27 -13.03 -0.30 -4.31
CA ASN A 27 -12.30 -1.17 -3.39
C ASN A 27 -11.25 -0.36 -2.66
N SER A 28 -11.07 -0.66 -1.38
CA SER A 28 -10.11 0.03 -0.53
C SER A 28 -9.41 -0.94 0.40
N TYR A 29 -8.28 -0.51 0.96
CA TYR A 29 -7.56 -1.20 2.00
C TYR A 29 -7.58 -0.35 3.27
N THR A 30 -7.86 -0.98 4.39
CA THR A 30 -8.00 -0.31 5.69
C THR A 30 -7.25 -1.05 6.78
N CYS A 31 -6.59 -0.31 7.68
CA CYS A 31 -5.84 -0.91 8.78
C CYS A 31 -6.80 -1.67 9.72
N THR A 32 -6.51 -2.95 9.94
CA THR A 32 -7.34 -3.82 10.79
C THR A 32 -7.29 -3.44 12.26
N THR A 33 -6.15 -2.95 12.76
CA THR A 33 -6.00 -2.45 14.13
C THR A 33 -6.91 -1.25 14.36
N TYR A 34 -6.87 -0.26 13.46
CA TYR A 34 -7.77 0.90 13.51
C TYR A 34 -9.25 0.47 13.47
N GLN A 35 -9.61 -0.48 12.61
CA GLN A 35 -11.00 -0.95 12.52
C GLN A 35 -11.50 -1.61 13.81
N LYS A 36 -10.63 -2.30 14.55
CA LYS A 36 -11.01 -3.03 15.76
C LYS A 36 -10.96 -2.17 17.02
N GLN A 37 -9.94 -1.31 17.13
CA GLN A 37 -9.61 -0.61 18.36
C GLN A 37 -9.76 0.92 18.25
N GLY A 38 -10.04 1.45 17.06
CA GLY A 38 -10.27 2.87 16.85
C GLY A 38 -8.99 3.70 16.76
N LYS A 39 -9.15 5.03 16.93
CA LYS A 39 -8.12 6.05 16.70
C LYS A 39 -6.93 5.94 17.65
N ASP A 40 -7.16 5.47 18.88
CA ASP A 40 -6.11 5.38 19.91
C ASP A 40 -5.07 4.30 19.57
N ALA A 41 -5.42 3.34 18.70
CA ALA A 41 -4.56 2.23 18.34
C ALA A 41 -3.81 2.43 17.01
N CYS A 42 -4.35 3.23 16.07
CA CYS A 42 -3.72 3.50 14.78
C CYS A 42 -4.40 4.67 14.05
N THR A 43 -3.72 5.27 13.08
CA THR A 43 -4.26 6.33 12.22
C THR A 43 -5.41 5.83 11.33
N ASN A 44 -6.45 6.68 11.18
CA ASN A 44 -7.51 6.49 10.20
C ASN A 44 -7.01 6.75 8.78
N PHE A 45 -6.34 5.77 8.19
CA PHE A 45 -5.87 5.83 6.81
C PHE A 45 -6.50 4.73 5.96
N THR A 46 -7.04 5.12 4.81
CA THR A 46 -7.68 4.24 3.84
C THR A 46 -6.99 4.43 2.49
N ILE A 47 -6.58 3.33 1.87
CA ILE A 47 -5.87 3.32 0.60
C ILE A 47 -6.86 2.84 -0.46
N LYS A 48 -7.07 3.58 -1.55
CA LYS A 48 -7.89 3.05 -2.64
C LYS A 48 -7.09 1.99 -3.38
N GLU A 49 -7.77 0.92 -3.77
CA GLU A 49 -7.12 -0.16 -4.51
C GLU A 49 -6.57 0.31 -5.86
N THR A 50 -7.27 1.22 -6.53
CA THR A 50 -6.85 1.81 -7.81
C THR A 50 -5.52 2.55 -7.69
N ASP A 51 -5.31 3.27 -6.58
CA ASP A 51 -4.13 4.12 -6.40
C ASP A 51 -2.88 3.25 -6.24
N ILE A 52 -2.98 2.20 -5.42
CA ILE A 52 -1.86 1.28 -5.19
C ILE A 52 -1.57 0.39 -6.41
N ILE A 53 -2.60 0.01 -7.18
CA ILE A 53 -2.45 -0.65 -8.48
C ILE A 53 -1.66 0.25 -9.43
N HIS A 54 -2.08 1.50 -9.58
CA HIS A 54 -1.45 2.45 -10.49
C HIS A 54 0.01 2.70 -10.14
N ILE A 55 0.32 2.85 -8.85
CA ILE A 55 1.70 2.99 -8.36
C ILE A 55 2.55 1.78 -8.75
N VAL A 56 2.07 0.56 -8.46
CA VAL A 56 2.81 -0.68 -8.73
C VAL A 56 3.01 -0.87 -10.23
N GLU A 57 1.98 -0.68 -11.05
CA GLU A 57 2.06 -0.75 -12.52
C GLU A 57 3.09 0.24 -13.08
N THR A 58 3.05 1.49 -12.62
CA THR A 58 3.97 2.53 -13.06
C THR A 58 5.41 2.13 -12.77
N HIS A 59 5.68 1.62 -11.57
CA HIS A 59 7.02 1.16 -11.20
C HIS A 59 7.49 -0.05 -12.02
N LEU A 60 6.63 -1.05 -12.24
CA LEU A 60 6.99 -2.21 -13.05
C LEU A 60 7.28 -1.80 -14.50
N LYS A 61 6.47 -0.88 -15.05
CA LYS A 61 6.69 -0.31 -16.38
C LYS A 61 8.00 0.46 -16.49
N LEU A 62 8.33 1.28 -15.49
CA LEU A 62 9.61 2.02 -15.44
C LEU A 62 10.82 1.10 -15.33
N LYS A 63 10.66 -0.09 -14.72
CA LYS A 63 11.69 -1.13 -14.66
C LYS A 63 11.77 -1.99 -15.93
N GLY A 64 10.92 -1.74 -16.92
CA GLY A 64 10.85 -2.56 -18.14
C GLY A 64 10.27 -3.96 -17.92
N VAL A 65 9.62 -4.21 -16.77
CA VAL A 65 8.98 -5.49 -16.48
C VAL A 65 7.65 -5.55 -17.22
N ARG A 66 7.50 -6.53 -18.11
CA ARG A 66 6.18 -6.85 -18.68
C ARG A 66 5.31 -7.50 -17.61
N VAL A 67 4.20 -6.86 -17.31
CA VAL A 67 3.17 -7.42 -16.43
C VAL A 67 2.23 -8.25 -17.30
N GLU A 68 2.50 -9.54 -17.40
CA GLU A 68 1.58 -10.51 -18.00
C GLU A 68 0.93 -11.31 -16.87
N GLY A 69 -0.15 -10.76 -16.27
CA GLY A 69 -0.85 -11.43 -15.16
C GLY A 69 -1.22 -10.51 -13.99
N SER A 70 -1.27 -11.08 -12.79
CA SER A 70 -1.63 -10.34 -11.57
C SER A 70 -0.44 -9.58 -11.00
N LEU A 71 -0.60 -8.28 -10.73
CA LEU A 71 0.43 -7.44 -10.07
C LEU A 71 0.90 -8.02 -8.73
N CYS A 72 0.02 -8.79 -8.07
CA CYS A 72 0.32 -9.47 -6.82
C CYS A 72 1.54 -10.40 -6.93
N GLU A 73 1.75 -11.00 -8.10
CA GLU A 73 2.82 -11.97 -8.35
C GLU A 73 4.19 -11.29 -8.39
N HIS A 74 4.25 -9.98 -8.62
CA HIS A 74 5.50 -9.23 -8.63
C HIS A 74 5.80 -8.56 -7.28
N VAL A 75 4.82 -8.48 -6.38
CA VAL A 75 4.94 -7.77 -5.10
C VAL A 75 5.08 -8.75 -3.95
N LEU A 76 6.19 -8.64 -3.21
CA LEU A 76 6.43 -9.39 -1.98
C LEU A 76 5.54 -8.86 -0.84
N ARG A 77 5.68 -7.57 -0.54
CA ARG A 77 4.91 -6.88 0.50
C ARG A 77 4.92 -5.37 0.26
N ILE A 78 3.98 -4.68 0.87
CA ILE A 78 3.87 -3.22 0.86
C ILE A 78 3.81 -2.76 2.30
N GLU A 79 4.72 -1.89 2.69
CA GLU A 79 4.75 -1.26 4.01
C GLU A 79 4.18 0.16 3.90
N VAL A 80 3.36 0.54 4.86
CA VAL A 80 2.67 1.83 4.91
C VAL A 80 3.00 2.53 6.21
N LYS A 81 3.51 3.75 6.12
CA LYS A 81 3.79 4.63 7.27
C LYS A 81 3.60 6.08 6.86
N ASP A 82 3.00 6.90 7.73
CA ASP A 82 2.79 8.33 7.47
C ASP A 82 2.15 8.63 6.08
N ARG A 83 1.24 7.77 5.62
CA ARG A 83 0.60 7.80 4.27
C ARG A 83 1.55 7.54 3.09
N GLY A 84 2.84 7.32 3.33
CA GLY A 84 3.80 6.84 2.35
C GLY A 84 3.75 5.32 2.19
N PHE A 85 4.28 4.85 1.05
CA PHE A 85 4.35 3.43 0.71
C PHE A 85 5.79 3.02 0.46
N LYS A 86 6.18 1.87 0.98
CA LYS A 86 7.41 1.18 0.59
C LYS A 86 7.04 -0.19 0.04
N ILE A 87 7.22 -0.37 -1.26
CA ILE A 87 6.84 -1.57 -2.00
C ILE A 87 8.08 -2.42 -2.19
N TYR A 88 8.01 -3.67 -1.77
CA TYR A 88 9.06 -4.67 -1.96
C TYR A 88 8.60 -5.65 -3.03
N TYR A 89 9.45 -5.88 -4.02
CA TYR A 89 9.17 -6.76 -5.15
C TYR A 89 9.85 -8.11 -4.95
N LEU A 90 9.37 -9.14 -5.66
CA LEU A 90 9.96 -10.49 -5.57
C LEU A 90 11.38 -10.58 -6.14
N ASP A 91 11.75 -9.67 -7.05
CA ASP A 91 13.10 -9.56 -7.60
C ASP A 91 14.14 -9.01 -6.59
N GLY A 92 13.73 -8.74 -5.35
CA GLY A 92 14.56 -8.18 -4.29
C GLY A 92 14.68 -6.66 -4.34
N SER A 93 14.18 -6.01 -5.40
CA SER A 93 14.14 -4.56 -5.49
C SER A 93 13.03 -4.00 -4.59
N ASN A 94 13.15 -2.71 -4.29
CA ASN A 94 12.10 -1.97 -3.60
C ASN A 94 11.88 -0.61 -4.25
N SER A 95 10.76 0.01 -3.92
CA SER A 95 10.45 1.38 -4.32
C SER A 95 9.77 2.08 -3.17
N ILE A 96 10.18 3.33 -2.94
CA ILE A 96 9.60 4.20 -1.93
C ILE A 96 8.76 5.23 -2.67
N VAL A 97 7.48 5.29 -2.31
CA VAL A 97 6.54 6.30 -2.79
C VAL A 97 6.20 7.18 -1.61
N ASN A 98 6.90 8.30 -1.55
CA ASN A 98 6.50 9.44 -0.74
C ASN A 98 5.87 10.43 -1.70
N ASP A 99 4.55 10.54 -1.67
CA ASP A 99 3.88 11.61 -2.40
C ASP A 99 4.16 12.94 -1.69
N HIS A 100 5.24 13.60 -2.10
CA HIS A 100 5.58 14.97 -1.69
C HIS A 100 4.84 16.02 -2.56
N SER A 101 4.01 15.62 -3.52
CA SER A 101 3.26 16.54 -4.39
C SER A 101 1.93 17.02 -3.81
N SER A 102 1.52 16.54 -2.63
CA SER A 102 0.40 17.09 -1.87
C SER A 102 0.90 17.77 -0.58
N GLU A 103 0.27 18.88 -0.16
CA GLU A 103 0.68 19.78 0.94
C GLU A 103 0.87 19.13 2.35
N TYR A 104 0.85 17.80 2.49
CA TYR A 104 0.74 17.09 3.77
C TYR A 104 1.66 15.86 3.92
N GLY A 105 2.97 15.95 3.65
CA GLY A 105 3.87 14.78 3.72
C GLY A 105 5.27 15.04 4.29
N VAL A 106 5.48 14.64 5.56
CA VAL A 106 6.76 14.71 6.29
C VAL A 106 7.76 13.64 5.81
N LYS A 107 9.05 13.99 5.85
CA LYS A 107 10.20 13.18 5.44
C LYS A 107 10.49 12.03 6.42
N PHE A 108 10.70 10.81 5.92
CA PHE A 108 11.60 9.88 6.60
C PHE A 108 13.04 10.38 6.42
N LYS A 109 13.65 10.85 7.51
CA LYS A 109 15.11 10.98 7.56
C LYS A 109 15.69 9.58 7.76
N TYR A 110 16.59 9.18 6.85
CA TYR A 110 17.65 8.22 7.19
C TYR A 110 18.55 8.84 8.25
#